data_AF-A0A5J6VNS7-F1
#
_entry.id   AF-A0A5J6VNS7-F1
#
_cell.length_a   1.000
_cell.length_b   1.000
_cell.length_c   1.000
_cell.angle_alpha   90.00
_cell.angle_beta   90.00
_cell.angle_gamma   90.00
#
_symmetry.space_group_name_H-M   'P 1'
#
loop_
_entity.id
_entity.type
_entity.pdbx_description
1 polymer ?
#
loop_
_entity_poly.entity_id
_entity_poly.type
_entity_poly.pdbx_seq_one_letter_code
_entity_poly.pdbx_strand_id
1 'polypeptide(L)' 'MNTVRWNIAVSPEVDQSVRMFIAAQGGGRKGDLSRFIEEAVRAYLLERAVDQAKTTAAGMSEADLTDLIDEAVQWAREH' A
#
# COMPACT_ATOMS: atom_id res chain seq x y z
N MET A 1 15.47 -12.10 -6.47
CA MET A 1 14.31 -11.20 -6.48
C MET A 1 14.08 -10.75 -7.92
N ASN A 2 12.90 -11.01 -8.47
CA ASN A 2 12.56 -10.56 -9.82
C ASN A 2 12.01 -9.14 -9.72
N THR A 3 12.71 -8.16 -10.31
CA THR A 3 12.31 -6.74 -10.26
C THR A 3 11.77 -6.31 -11.61
N VAL A 4 10.58 -5.70 -11.63
CA VAL A 4 10.02 -5.07 -12.84
C VAL A 4 10.39 -3.59 -12.84
N ARG A 5 10.95 -3.09 -13.94
CA ARG A 5 11.33 -1.67 -14.08
C ARG A 5 10.16 -0.87 -14.62
N TRP A 6 9.73 0.15 -13.88
CA TRP A 6 8.76 1.13 -14.35
C TRP A 6 9.46 2.39 -14.88
N ASN A 7 8.92 2.96 -15.96
CA ASN A 7 9.26 4.30 -16.41
C ASN A 7 8.01 5.18 -16.22
N ILE A 8 8.14 6.23 -15.42
CA ILE A 8 7.04 7.11 -15.03
C ILE A 8 7.46 8.56 -15.23
N ALA A 9 6.52 9.39 -15.68
CA ALA A 9 6.68 10.83 -15.73
C ALA A 9 5.96 11.45 -14.53
N VAL A 10 6.64 12.33 -13.80
CA VAL A 10 6.11 13.06 -12.64
C VAL A 10 6.41 14.55 -12.81
N SER A 11 5.70 15.41 -12.07
CA SER A 11 6.03 16.83 -12.05
C SER A 11 7.40 17.07 -11.38
N PRO A 12 8.14 18.12 -11.77
CA PRO A 12 9.41 18.46 -11.12
C PRO A 12 9.26 18.71 -9.61
N GLU A 13 8.13 19.29 -9.20
CA GLU A 13 7.81 19.57 -7.79
C GLU A 13 7.70 18.28 -6.96
N VAL A 14 7.05 17.24 -7.50
CA VAL A 14 6.93 15.95 -6.82
C VAL A 14 8.29 15.26 -6.72
N ASP A 15 9.08 15.25 -7.80
CA ASP A 15 10.44 14.69 -7.76
C ASP A 15 11.29 15.38 -6.69
N GLN A 16 11.27 16.72 -6.65
CA GLN A 16 12.01 17.49 -5.66
C GLN A 16 11.54 17.16 -4.23
N SER A 17 10.23 17.14 -4.00
CA SER A 17 9.64 16.88 -2.68
C SER A 17 10.00 15.49 -2.16
N VAL A 18 9.90 14.46 -3.00
CA VAL A 18 10.25 13.08 -2.64
C VAL A 18 11.75 12.98 -2.32
N ARG A 19 12.62 13.61 -3.12
CA ARG A 19 14.06 13.60 -2.86
C ARG A 19 14.41 14.30 -1.54
N MET A 20 13.80 15.45 -1.26
CA MET A 20 14.00 16.17 0.00
C MET A 20 13.53 15.34 1.19
N PHE A 21 12.37 14.68 1.07
CA PHE A 21 11.85 13.78 2.11
C PHE A 21 12.80 12.61 2.39
N ILE A 22 13.27 11.93 1.35
CA ILE A 22 14.22 10.80 1.49
C ILE A 22 15.54 11.28 2.12
N ALA A 23 16.05 12.43 1.70
CA ALA A 23 17.29 13.00 2.24
C ALA A 23 17.16 13.37 3.73
N ALA A 24 16.02 13.94 4.14
CA ALA A 24 15.74 14.29 5.54
C ALA A 24 15.76 13.06 6.47
N GLN A 25 15.45 11.87 5.95
CA GLN A 25 15.50 10.60 6.69
C GLN A 25 16.89 9.94 6.65
N GLY A 26 17.93 10.64 6.18
CA GLY A 26 19.28 10.10 6.03
C GLY A 26 19.46 9.14 4.84
N GLY A 27 18.50 9.12 3.92
CA GLY A 27 18.53 8.34 2.68
C GLY A 27 19.22 9.07 1.52
N GLY A 28 18.98 8.59 0.30
CA GLY A 28 19.49 9.16 -0.95
C GLY A 28 20.43 8.23 -1.71
N ARG A 29 20.47 6.95 -1.31
CA ARG A 29 21.25 5.91 -1.98
C ARG A 29 20.48 5.39 -3.19
N LYS A 30 21.21 4.77 -4.11
CA LYS A 30 20.61 4.09 -5.27
C LYS A 30 19.56 3.08 -4.78
N GLY A 31 18.34 3.22 -5.29
CA GLY A 31 17.21 2.34 -4.95
C GLY A 31 16.27 2.86 -3.87
N ASP A 32 16.64 3.91 -3.11
CA ASP A 32 15.75 4.47 -2.09
C ASP A 32 14.48 5.07 -2.70
N LEU A 33 14.60 5.70 -3.89
CA LEU A 33 13.43 6.19 -4.63
C LEU A 33 12.51 5.04 -5.07
N SER A 34 13.08 3.94 -5.57
CA SER A 34 12.30 2.77 -5.97
C SER A 34 11.59 2.13 -4.78
N ARG A 35 12.28 2.01 -3.64
CA ARG A 35 11.69 1.49 -2.39
C ARG A 35 10.57 2.40 -1.90
N PHE A 36 10.80 3.71 -1.85
CA PHE A 36 9.81 4.69 -1.44
C PHE A 36 8.53 4.60 -2.28
N ILE A 37 8.67 4.55 -3.62
CA ILE A 37 7.54 4.42 -4.53
C ILE A 37 6.83 3.08 -4.34
N GLU A 38 7.56 1.98 -4.19
CA GLU A 38 6.97 0.66 -3.97
C GLU A 38 6.15 0.62 -2.68
N GLU A 39 6.69 1.12 -1.57
CA GLU A 39 6.00 1.19 -0.28
C GLU A 39 4.76 2.09 -0.34
N ALA A 40 4.87 3.27 -0.97
CA ALA A 40 3.76 4.19 -1.12
C ALA A 40 2.63 3.59 -1.96
N VAL A 41 2.96 2.94 -3.09
CA VAL A 41 1.96 2.29 -3.96
C VAL A 41 1.33 1.10 -3.25
N ARG A 42 2.11 0.29 -2.52
CA ARG A 42 1.58 -0.84 -1.73
C ARG A 42 0.60 -0.36 -0.67
N ALA A 43 0.95 0.69 0.08
CA ALA A 43 0.10 1.26 1.11
C ALA A 43 -1.21 1.80 0.51
N TYR A 44 -1.12 2.52 -0.59
CA TYR A 44 -2.29 3.05 -1.30
C TYR A 44 -3.22 1.94 -1.82
N LEU A 45 -2.67 0.89 -2.41
CA LEU A 45 -3.47 -0.25 -2.87
C LEU A 45 -4.18 -0.96 -1.71
N LEU A 46 -3.50 -1.11 -0.57
CA LEU A 46 -4.10 -1.69 0.63
C LEU A 46 -5.26 -0.83 1.15
N GLU A 47 -5.06 0.48 1.26
CA GLU A 47 -6.11 1.42 1.68
C GLU A 47 -7.34 1.32 0.76
N ARG A 48 -7.13 1.29 -0.56
CA ARG A 48 -8.23 1.11 -1.53
C ARG A 48 -8.95 -0.22 -1.39
N ALA A 49 -8.22 -1.30 -1.13
CA ALA A 49 -8.83 -2.61 -0.89
C ALA A 49 -9.68 -2.62 0.38
N VAL A 50 -9.20 -1.97 1.46
CA VAL A 50 -9.94 -1.82 2.71
C VAL A 50 -11.22 -0.99 2.52
N ASP A 51 -11.13 0.13 1.81
CA ASP A 51 -12.31 0.98 1.53
C ASP A 51 -13.36 0.23 0.70
N GLN A 52 -12.90 -0.53 -0.30
CA GLN A 52 -13.80 -1.37 -1.09
C GLN A 52 -14.46 -2.46 -0.24
N ALA A 53 -13.71 -3.13 0.64
CA ALA A 53 -14.23 -4.15 1.54
C ALA A 53 -15.29 -3.57 2.49
N LYS A 54 -15.01 -2.40 3.10
CA LYS A 54 -15.96 -1.69 3.96
C LYS A 54 -17.23 -1.28 3.22
N THR A 55 -17.09 -0.81 1.98
CA THR A 55 -18.24 -0.41 1.15
C THR A 55 -19.13 -1.62 0.85
N THR A 56 -18.54 -2.76 0.51
CA THR A 56 -19.29 -4.01 0.27
C THR A 56 -19.95 -4.52 1.55
N ALA A 57 -19.26 -4.44 2.68
CA ALA A 57 -19.74 -4.89 3.98
C ALA A 57 -20.80 -3.96 4.60
N ALA A 58 -21.02 -2.75 4.07
CA ALA A 58 -21.91 -1.75 4.66
C ALA A 58 -23.39 -2.20 4.78
N GLY A 59 -23.80 -3.19 3.99
CA GLY A 59 -25.15 -3.78 4.04
C GLY A 59 -25.25 -5.08 4.87
N MET A 60 -24.15 -5.57 5.46
CA MET A 60 -24.13 -6.82 6.22
C MET A 60 -24.59 -6.59 7.66
N SER A 61 -25.18 -7.62 8.28
CA SER A 61 -25.43 -7.59 9.71
C SER A 61 -24.11 -7.72 10.48
N GLU A 62 -24.08 -7.27 11.74
CA GLU A 62 -22.89 -7.38 12.59
C GLU A 62 -22.45 -8.83 12.77
N ALA A 63 -23.40 -9.78 12.88
CA ALA A 63 -23.11 -11.20 12.99
C ALA A 63 -22.43 -11.71 11.71
N ASP A 64 -23.02 -11.45 10.53
CA ASP A 64 -22.46 -11.90 9.25
C ASP A 64 -21.06 -11.30 8.99
N LEU A 65 -20.85 -10.05 9.40
CA LEU A 65 -19.55 -9.39 9.27
C LEU A 65 -18.51 -10.01 10.22
N THR A 66 -18.91 -10.34 11.44
CA THR A 66 -18.02 -10.98 12.43
C THR A 66 -17.61 -12.37 11.96
N ASP A 67 -18.56 -13.17 11.46
CA ASP A 67 -18.30 -14.49 10.91
C ASP A 67 -17.34 -14.43 9.70
N LEU A 68 -17.54 -13.46 8.80
CA LEU A 68 -16.65 -13.21 7.66
C LEU A 68 -15.22 -12.84 8.10
N ILE A 69 -15.08 -12.01 9.13
CA ILE A 69 -13.78 -11.61 9.68
C ILE A 69 -13.08 -12.83 10.30
N ASP A 70 -13.81 -13.64 11.08
CA ASP A 70 -13.25 -14.83 11.73
C ASP A 70 -12.76 -15.85 10.71
N GLU A 71 -13.50 -16.09 9.62
CA GLU A 71 -13.08 -16.94 8.51
C GLU A 71 -11.78 -16.42 7.87
N ALA A 72 -11.72 -15.12 7.57
CA ALA A 72 -10.54 -14.50 6.96
C ALA A 72 -9.31 -14.56 7.88
N VAL A 73 -9.49 -14.36 9.20
CA VAL A 73 -8.41 -14.46 10.20
C VAL A 73 -7.92 -15.90 10.35
N GLN A 74 -8.82 -16.89 10.32
CA GLN A 74 -8.45 -18.30 10.34
C GLN A 74 -7.62 -18.66 9.10
N TRP A 75 -8.09 -18.30 7.91
CA TRP A 75 -7.37 -18.54 6.66
C TRP A 75 -5.95 -17.96 6.69
N ALA A 76 -5.81 -16.71 7.17
CA ALA A 76 -4.53 -16.02 7.25
C ALA A 76 -3.56 -16.58 8.30
N ARG A 77 -4.03 -17.40 9.25
CA ARG A 77 -3.18 -18.11 10.22
C ARG A 77 -2.67 -19.44 9.67
N GLU A 78 -3.39 -20.01 8.72
CA GLU A 78 -3.07 -21.31 8.11
C GLU A 78 -2.11 -21.20 6.90
N HIS A 79 -1.89 -19.98 6.40
CA HIS A 79 -1.04 -19.67 5.23
C HIS A 79 0.03 -18.62 5.57
#